data_AF-A0A924RXA5-F1
#
_entry.id   AF-A0A924RXA5-F1
#
_cell.length_a   1.000
_cell.length_b   1.000
_cell.length_c   1.000
_cell.angle_alpha   90.00
_cell.angle_beta   90.00
_cell.angle_gamma   90.00
#
_symmetry.space_group_name_H-M   'P 1'
#
loop_
_entity.id
_entity.type
_entity.pdbx_description
1 polymer ?
#
loop_
_entity_poly.entity_id
_entity_poly.type
_entity_poly.pdbx_seq_one_letter_code
_entity_poly.pdbx_strand_id
1 'polypeptide(L)'
;MQIGHRLSIDIDLFSLETFNTEKTLEYLENKYQFILNYKSKNSLKGEIRKVKVDLITHQYPLTDELIVFDSIRMAPLKEISAMKLNAIMVNGTRLKDFIDIAFLSNFLRLNDMLEAYEFKYSTRNPVMVTKSLTYFDDINYDEPIILINEKYDWIKVEMRLKTMVSNPNKIFNKKI
;
A
#
# COMPACT_ATOMS: atom_id res chain seq x y z
N MET A 1 -4.68 0.35 -6.63
CA MET A 1 -4.22 -0.98 -6.14
C MET A 1 -4.59 -2.03 -7.17
N GLN A 2 -3.73 -3.03 -7.41
CA GLN A 2 -3.85 -3.96 -8.55
C GLN A 2 -5.13 -4.82 -8.59
N ILE A 3 -5.79 -5.06 -7.45
CA ILE A 3 -7.00 -5.90 -7.40
C ILE A 3 -8.30 -5.18 -7.79
N GLY A 4 -8.25 -3.88 -8.10
CA GLY A 4 -9.37 -3.14 -8.67
C GLY A 4 -10.62 -3.01 -7.78
N HIS A 5 -10.47 -3.09 -6.45
CA HIS A 5 -11.60 -2.99 -5.50
C HIS A 5 -12.05 -1.55 -5.21
N ARG A 6 -11.20 -0.55 -5.49
CA ARG A 6 -11.50 0.86 -5.33
C ARG A 6 -10.80 1.69 -6.39
N LEU A 7 -11.31 2.89 -6.65
CA LEU A 7 -10.63 3.87 -7.49
C LEU A 7 -9.30 4.29 -6.84
N SER A 8 -8.23 4.28 -7.62
CA SER A 8 -6.87 4.66 -7.20
C SER A 8 -6.29 5.54 -8.29
N ILE A 9 -6.17 6.84 -8.01
CA ILE A 9 -5.74 7.83 -9.00
C ILE A 9 -4.25 8.15 -8.90
N ASP A 10 -3.65 7.95 -7.72
CA ASP A 10 -2.23 8.25 -7.47
C ASP A 10 -1.31 7.18 -8.06
N ILE A 11 -0.11 7.60 -8.47
CA ILE A 11 0.96 6.74 -8.97
C ILE A 11 2.10 6.75 -7.94
N ASP A 12 2.37 5.59 -7.34
CA ASP A 12 3.52 5.37 -6.48
C ASP A 12 4.55 4.48 -7.21
N LEU A 13 5.73 5.02 -7.49
CA LEU A 13 6.84 4.33 -8.14
C LEU A 13 7.95 4.04 -7.13
N PHE A 14 8.39 2.78 -7.08
CA PHE A 14 9.41 2.32 -6.15
C PHE A 14 10.66 1.84 -6.88
N SER A 15 11.83 2.17 -6.33
CA SER A 15 13.12 1.66 -6.80
C SER A 15 13.85 0.92 -5.67
N LEU A 16 14.49 -0.20 -5.98
CA LEU A 16 15.41 -0.87 -5.06
C LEU A 16 16.75 -0.14 -4.96
N GLU A 17 17.11 0.58 -6.02
CA GLU A 17 18.38 1.31 -6.11
C GLU A 17 18.16 2.79 -5.84
N THR A 18 19.22 3.47 -5.39
CA THR A 18 19.21 4.93 -5.31
C THR A 18 19.16 5.54 -6.70
N PHE A 19 18.59 6.73 -6.83
CA PHE A 19 18.57 7.47 -8.09
C PHE A 19 19.07 8.90 -7.89
N ASN A 20 19.56 9.50 -8.97
CA ASN A 20 19.97 10.91 -8.95
C ASN A 20 18.71 11.78 -8.91
N THR A 21 18.39 12.27 -7.71
CA THR A 21 17.14 13.00 -7.43
C THR A 21 17.05 14.28 -8.28
N GLU A 22 18.14 15.02 -8.41
CA GLU A 22 18.23 16.26 -9.18
C GLU A 22 18.01 16.01 -10.68
N LYS A 23 18.73 15.05 -11.28
CA LYS A 23 18.59 14.72 -12.70
C LYS A 23 17.21 14.17 -13.03
N THR A 24 16.66 13.33 -12.16
CA THR A 24 15.30 12.79 -12.34
C THR A 24 14.26 13.92 -12.27
N LEU A 25 14.40 14.84 -11.31
CA LEU A 25 13.51 15.99 -11.20
C LEU A 25 13.55 16.85 -12.47
N GLU A 26 14.75 17.24 -12.92
CA GLU A 26 14.93 18.05 -14.13
C GLU A 26 14.30 17.38 -15.37
N TYR A 27 14.49 16.06 -15.52
CA TYR A 27 13.86 15.31 -16.61
C TYR A 27 12.33 15.31 -16.51
N LEU A 28 11.78 15.12 -15.32
CA LEU A 28 10.32 15.08 -15.11
C LEU A 28 9.67 16.45 -15.35
N GLU A 29 10.29 17.53 -14.89
CA GLU A 29 9.83 18.90 -15.10
C GLU A 29 9.82 19.23 -16.60
N ASN A 30 10.94 18.97 -17.30
CA ASN A 30 11.09 19.32 -18.71
C ASN A 30 10.20 18.48 -19.64
N LYS A 31 10.08 17.16 -19.39
CA LYS A 31 9.38 16.26 -20.30
C LYS A 31 7.89 16.11 -19.99
N TYR A 32 7.51 16.18 -18.73
CA TYR A 32 6.16 15.86 -18.28
C TYR A 32 5.46 16.99 -17.54
N GLN A 33 6.09 18.18 -17.42
CA GLN A 33 5.53 19.31 -16.66
C GLN A 33 5.24 18.92 -15.21
N PHE A 34 6.14 18.13 -14.62
CA PHE A 34 6.04 17.74 -13.21
C PHE A 34 6.07 18.97 -12.32
N ILE A 35 5.13 19.06 -11.38
CA ILE A 35 5.07 20.12 -10.36
C ILE A 35 5.56 19.51 -9.06
N LEU A 36 6.71 19.98 -8.58
CA LEU A 36 7.34 19.48 -7.36
C LEU A 36 6.57 19.94 -6.11
N ASN A 37 6.22 18.99 -5.24
CA ASN A 37 5.64 19.26 -3.92
C ASN A 37 6.64 18.99 -2.79
N TYR A 38 7.45 17.95 -2.92
CA TYR A 38 8.44 17.57 -1.92
C TYR A 38 9.65 16.89 -2.57
N LYS A 39 10.85 17.28 -2.11
CA LYS A 39 12.12 16.68 -2.50
C LYS A 39 12.93 16.29 -1.28
N SER A 40 13.44 15.07 -1.27
CA SER A 40 14.56 14.67 -0.42
C SER A 40 15.43 13.65 -1.15
N LYS A 41 16.57 13.26 -0.56
CA LYS A 41 17.47 12.29 -1.18
C LYS A 41 16.71 10.99 -1.46
N ASN A 42 16.71 10.56 -2.73
CA ASN A 42 15.98 9.38 -3.23
C ASN A 42 14.45 9.43 -3.07
N SER A 43 13.87 10.64 -3.01
CA SER A 43 12.43 10.82 -2.91
C SER A 43 11.98 12.08 -3.64
N LEU A 44 11.09 11.92 -4.61
CA LEU A 44 10.40 13.01 -5.29
C LEU A 44 8.91 12.79 -5.15
N LYS A 45 8.18 13.82 -4.73
CA LYS A 45 6.72 13.80 -4.70
C LYS A 45 6.19 15.06 -5.33
N GLY A 46 5.17 14.90 -6.15
CA GLY A 46 4.61 16.01 -6.92
C GLY A 46 3.41 15.54 -7.71
N GLU A 47 3.14 16.24 -8.79
CA GLU A 47 2.04 15.90 -9.67
C GLU A 47 2.38 16.12 -11.15
N ILE A 48 1.75 15.32 -12.01
CA ILE A 48 1.77 15.47 -13.46
C ILE A 48 0.31 15.59 -13.87
N ARG A 49 -0.09 16.73 -14.45
CA ARG A 49 -1.48 16.96 -14.88
C ARG A 49 -2.51 16.65 -13.78
N LYS A 50 -2.23 17.10 -12.54
CA LYS A 50 -3.05 16.88 -11.33
C LYS A 50 -3.14 15.43 -10.84
N VAL A 51 -2.37 14.51 -11.44
CA VAL A 51 -2.20 13.15 -10.93
C VAL A 51 -1.00 13.16 -10.01
N LYS A 52 -1.19 12.78 -8.75
CA LYS A 52 -0.10 12.66 -7.79
C LYS A 52 0.89 11.57 -8.23
N VAL A 53 2.17 11.89 -8.22
CA VAL A 53 3.25 10.97 -8.55
C VAL A 53 4.33 11.02 -7.47
N ASP A 54 4.53 9.88 -6.80
CA ASP A 54 5.58 9.69 -5.81
C ASP A 54 6.65 8.74 -6.40
N LEU A 55 7.92 9.14 -6.37
CA LEU A 55 9.08 8.31 -6.72
C LEU A 55 9.93 8.13 -5.48
N ILE A 56 10.05 6.89 -5.00
CA ILE A 56 10.67 6.59 -3.71
C ILE A 56 11.64 5.41 -3.86
N THR A 57 12.87 5.56 -3.39
CA THR A 57 13.73 4.39 -3.18
C THR A 57 13.27 3.62 -1.93
N HIS A 58 12.90 2.36 -2.12
CA HIS A 58 12.45 1.44 -1.08
C HIS A 58 13.42 0.26 -1.00
N GLN A 59 14.56 0.48 -0.35
CA GLN A 59 15.68 -0.46 -0.20
C GLN A 59 15.39 -1.59 0.80
N TYR A 60 14.34 -2.34 0.52
CA TYR A 60 13.99 -3.55 1.24
C TYR A 60 13.91 -4.70 0.23
N PRO A 61 14.27 -5.93 0.64
CA PRO A 61 14.19 -7.08 -0.26
C PRO A 61 12.77 -7.24 -0.79
N LEU A 62 12.66 -7.71 -2.04
CA LEU A 62 11.37 -8.07 -2.62
C LEU A 62 10.89 -9.37 -1.99
N THR A 63 9.64 -9.39 -1.56
CA THR A 63 9.01 -10.57 -0.96
C THR A 63 8.70 -11.66 -1.99
N ASP A 64 8.60 -11.28 -3.26
CA ASP A 64 8.29 -12.16 -4.39
C ASP A 64 8.69 -11.46 -5.72
N GLU A 65 8.64 -12.18 -6.83
CA GLU A 65 8.98 -11.65 -8.16
C GLU A 65 8.00 -10.54 -8.61
N LEU A 66 8.52 -9.54 -9.33
CA LEU A 66 7.68 -8.48 -9.89
C LEU A 66 6.82 -9.04 -11.02
N ILE A 67 5.54 -8.65 -11.02
CA ILE A 67 4.60 -9.01 -12.08
C ILE A 67 4.79 -8.04 -13.24
N VAL A 68 4.89 -8.54 -14.47
CA VAL A 68 4.91 -7.69 -15.67
C VAL A 68 3.53 -7.75 -16.33
N PHE A 69 2.87 -6.60 -16.42
CA PHE A 69 1.60 -6.46 -17.11
C PHE A 69 1.66 -5.24 -18.03
N ASP A 70 1.40 -5.45 -19.32
CA ASP A 70 1.46 -4.39 -20.35
C ASP A 70 2.78 -3.59 -20.31
N SER A 71 3.91 -4.32 -20.23
CA SER A 71 5.27 -3.76 -20.08
C SER A 71 5.52 -2.93 -18.80
N ILE A 72 4.56 -2.87 -17.87
CA ILE A 72 4.69 -2.22 -16.56
C ILE A 72 5.03 -3.28 -15.50
N ARG A 73 6.07 -3.00 -14.71
CA ARG A 73 6.41 -3.82 -13.53
C ARG A 73 5.52 -3.42 -12.36
N MET A 74 4.86 -4.39 -11.75
CA MET A 74 3.96 -4.22 -10.62
C MET A 74 4.44 -5.07 -9.44
N ALA A 75 4.27 -4.56 -8.24
CA ALA A 75 4.50 -5.32 -7.01
C ALA A 75 3.47 -6.46 -6.91
N PRO A 76 3.88 -7.69 -6.55
CA PRO A 76 2.94 -8.79 -6.30
C PRO A 76 2.09 -8.53 -5.04
N LEU A 77 1.01 -9.30 -4.85
CA LEU A 77 0.07 -9.05 -3.75
C LEU A 77 0.73 -9.16 -2.38
N LYS A 78 1.68 -10.10 -2.20
CA LYS A 78 2.46 -10.25 -0.96
C LYS A 78 3.26 -8.99 -0.65
N GLU A 79 3.95 -8.46 -1.65
CA GLU A 79 4.73 -7.22 -1.55
C GLU A 79 3.84 -6.03 -1.16
N ILE A 80 2.69 -5.87 -1.84
CA ILE A 80 1.73 -4.81 -1.50
C ILE A 80 1.21 -4.99 -0.08
N SER A 81 0.89 -6.22 0.35
CA SER A 81 0.38 -6.48 1.70
C SER A 81 1.40 -6.09 2.77
N ALA A 82 2.68 -6.43 2.60
CA ALA A 82 3.75 -6.05 3.52
C ALA A 82 3.86 -4.52 3.63
N MET A 83 3.83 -3.81 2.50
CA MET A 83 3.89 -2.34 2.48
C MET A 83 2.68 -1.70 3.18
N LYS A 84 1.49 -2.27 3.02
CA LYS A 84 0.26 -1.79 3.66
C LYS A 84 0.26 -2.01 5.17
N LEU A 85 0.67 -3.20 5.62
CA LEU A 85 0.86 -3.50 7.03
C LEU A 85 1.86 -2.54 7.69
N ASN A 86 2.96 -2.26 7.00
CA ASN A 86 3.95 -1.29 7.46
C ASN A 86 3.40 0.13 7.55
N ALA A 87 2.58 0.55 6.58
CA ALA A 87 1.96 1.87 6.57
C ALA A 87 0.98 2.05 7.75
N ILE A 88 0.14 1.04 8.02
CA ILE A 88 -0.79 1.03 9.16
C ILE A 88 -0.03 1.08 10.49
N MET A 89 1.02 0.26 10.63
CA MET A 89 1.80 0.20 11.86
C MET A 89 2.50 1.54 12.17
N VAL A 90 3.04 2.22 11.15
CA VAL A 90 3.69 3.52 11.31
C VAL A 90 2.69 4.67 11.48
N ASN A 91 1.53 4.56 10.84
CA ASN A 91 0.50 5.59 10.83
C ASN A 91 -0.90 4.96 10.86
N GLY A 92 -1.52 4.95 12.04
CA GLY A 92 -2.87 4.41 12.25
C GLY A 92 -3.99 5.19 11.59
N THR A 93 -3.74 6.39 11.04
CA THR A 93 -4.78 7.24 10.44
C THR A 93 -5.24 6.78 9.05
N ARG A 94 -4.58 5.77 8.46
CA ARG A 94 -4.65 5.47 7.03
C ARG A 94 -5.82 4.56 6.62
N LEU A 95 -7.03 5.11 6.59
CA LEU A 95 -8.26 4.39 6.25
C LEU A 95 -8.15 3.47 5.02
N LYS A 96 -7.62 3.99 3.89
CA LYS A 96 -7.46 3.20 2.65
C LYS A 96 -6.58 1.96 2.83
N ASP A 97 -5.57 2.00 3.70
CA ASP A 97 -4.69 0.86 3.91
C ASP A 97 -5.39 -0.27 4.68
N PHE A 98 -6.25 0.07 5.66
CA PHE A 98 -7.10 -0.91 6.34
C PHE A 98 -8.10 -1.59 5.39
N ILE A 99 -8.74 -0.80 4.52
CA ILE A 99 -9.63 -1.31 3.47
C ILE A 99 -8.83 -2.23 2.53
N ASP A 100 -7.67 -1.80 2.07
CA ASP A 100 -6.81 -2.57 1.17
C ASP A 100 -6.42 -3.93 1.80
N ILE A 101 -6.06 -3.99 3.08
CA ILE A 101 -5.79 -5.25 3.81
C ILE A 101 -7.03 -6.14 3.90
N ALA A 102 -8.19 -5.57 4.23
CA ALA A 102 -9.44 -6.33 4.27
C ALA A 102 -9.74 -6.99 2.92
N PHE A 103 -9.56 -6.30 1.80
CA PHE A 103 -9.76 -6.86 0.46
C PHE A 103 -8.66 -7.83 0.02
N LEU A 104 -7.40 -7.61 0.44
CA LEU A 104 -6.30 -8.56 0.19
C LEU A 104 -6.53 -9.91 0.88
N SER A 105 -7.31 -9.95 1.96
CA SER A 105 -7.70 -11.20 2.63
C SER A 105 -8.53 -12.15 1.76
N ASN A 106 -9.04 -11.66 0.63
CA ASN A 106 -9.71 -12.50 -0.37
C ASN A 106 -8.74 -13.36 -1.21
N PHE A 107 -7.44 -13.06 -1.13
CA PHE A 107 -6.39 -13.67 -1.94
C PHE A 107 -5.27 -14.29 -1.12
N LEU A 108 -4.98 -13.71 0.06
CA LEU A 108 -3.88 -14.12 0.92
C LEU A 108 -4.39 -14.40 2.34
N ARG A 109 -3.73 -15.33 3.03
CA ARG A 109 -3.91 -15.51 4.47
C ARG A 109 -3.24 -14.36 5.20
N LEU A 110 -3.74 -13.96 6.38
CA LEU A 110 -3.05 -12.95 7.18
C LEU A 110 -1.63 -13.39 7.54
N ASN A 111 -1.40 -14.68 7.83
CA ASN A 111 -0.07 -15.20 8.08
C ASN A 111 0.88 -15.00 6.89
N ASP A 112 0.44 -15.23 5.65
CA ASP A 112 1.27 -14.99 4.45
C ASP A 112 1.65 -13.50 4.34
N MET A 113 0.75 -12.58 4.73
CA MET A 113 1.03 -11.14 4.73
C MET A 113 2.02 -10.76 5.85
N LEU A 114 1.87 -11.36 7.04
CA LEU A 114 2.76 -11.12 8.19
C LEU A 114 4.17 -11.67 7.93
N GLU A 115 4.28 -12.86 7.34
CA GLU A 115 5.56 -13.45 6.92
C GLU A 115 6.26 -12.56 5.88
N ALA A 116 5.51 -12.07 4.88
CA ALA A 116 6.03 -11.12 3.89
C ALA A 116 6.50 -9.80 4.56
N TYR A 117 5.74 -9.29 5.53
CA TYR A 117 6.12 -8.12 6.32
C TYR A 117 7.40 -8.37 7.13
N GLU A 118 7.49 -9.49 7.85
CA GLU A 118 8.64 -9.83 8.69
C GLU A 118 9.90 -10.02 7.86
N PHE A 119 9.80 -10.72 6.72
CA PHE A 119 10.90 -10.86 5.78
C PHE A 119 11.37 -9.50 5.24
N LYS A 120 10.42 -8.64 4.85
CA LYS A 120 10.74 -7.34 4.26
C LYS A 120 11.29 -6.34 5.27
N TYR A 121 10.75 -6.32 6.49
CA TYR A 121 11.06 -5.36 7.54
C TYR A 121 11.60 -6.05 8.80
N SER A 122 12.63 -6.88 8.64
CA SER A 122 13.19 -7.77 9.67
C SER A 122 13.58 -7.12 11.01
N THR A 123 13.74 -5.80 11.05
CA THR A 123 14.03 -5.04 12.28
C THR A 123 12.77 -4.66 13.07
N ARG A 124 11.57 -4.98 12.58
CA ARG A 124 10.29 -4.55 13.16
C ARG A 124 9.53 -5.74 13.74
N ASN A 125 8.90 -5.53 14.90
CA ASN A 125 8.18 -6.58 15.61
C ASN A 125 6.81 -6.87 14.94
N PRO A 126 6.57 -8.07 14.40
CA PRO A 126 5.31 -8.42 13.75
C PRO A 126 4.11 -8.43 14.72
N VAL A 127 4.32 -8.63 16.03
CA VAL A 127 3.26 -8.57 17.04
C VAL A 127 2.58 -7.20 17.08
N MET A 128 3.32 -6.13 16.81
CA MET A 128 2.77 -4.77 16.76
C MET A 128 1.81 -4.60 15.58
N VAL A 129 2.08 -5.24 14.45
CA VAL A 129 1.23 -5.16 13.26
C VAL A 129 -0.16 -5.70 13.53
N THR A 130 -0.27 -6.87 14.16
CA THR A 130 -1.57 -7.48 14.49
C THR A 130 -2.38 -6.60 15.44
N LYS A 131 -1.73 -5.93 16.41
CA LYS A 131 -2.40 -4.97 17.29
C LYS A 131 -2.91 -3.76 16.51
N SER A 132 -2.05 -3.16 15.68
CA SER A 132 -2.41 -2.00 14.85
C SER A 132 -3.56 -2.30 13.88
N LEU A 133 -3.64 -3.53 13.34
CA LEU A 133 -4.76 -3.95 12.47
C LEU A 133 -6.12 -3.97 13.15
N THR A 134 -6.17 -3.93 14.48
CA THR A 134 -7.40 -3.95 15.28
C THR A 134 -7.61 -2.68 16.11
N TYR A 135 -6.77 -1.66 15.89
CA TYR A 135 -6.85 -0.38 16.56
C TYR A 135 -7.37 0.67 15.58
N PHE A 136 -8.57 1.21 15.84
CA PHE A 136 -9.31 2.02 14.87
C PHE A 136 -9.55 3.47 15.32
N ASP A 137 -9.17 3.82 16.54
CA ASP A 137 -9.49 5.11 17.15
C ASP A 137 -8.80 6.27 16.44
N ASP A 138 -7.62 6.01 15.85
CA ASP A 138 -6.83 7.02 15.13
C ASP A 138 -7.23 7.19 13.66
N ILE A 139 -8.12 6.34 13.12
CA ILE A 139 -8.43 6.33 11.69
C ILE A 139 -9.04 7.67 11.26
N ASN A 140 -8.52 8.24 10.17
CA ASN A 140 -9.13 9.40 9.54
C ASN A 140 -10.26 8.94 8.60
N TYR A 141 -11.50 9.02 9.09
CA TYR A 141 -12.69 8.63 8.34
C TYR A 141 -13.13 9.65 7.28
N ASP A 142 -12.54 10.86 7.25
CA ASP A 142 -12.86 11.90 6.28
C ASP A 142 -12.20 11.67 4.91
N GLU A 143 -11.28 10.69 4.81
CA GLU A 143 -10.63 10.37 3.54
C GLU A 143 -11.64 9.79 2.53
N PRO A 144 -11.77 10.37 1.32
CA PRO A 144 -12.77 9.91 0.36
C PRO A 144 -12.46 8.50 -0.17
N ILE A 145 -13.46 7.62 -0.10
CA ILE A 145 -13.43 6.24 -0.59
C ILE A 145 -14.45 6.06 -1.71
N ILE A 146 -13.99 5.54 -2.85
CA ILE A 146 -14.86 5.09 -3.95
C ILE A 146 -14.54 3.63 -4.22
N LEU A 147 -15.34 2.72 -3.66
CA LEU A 147 -15.28 1.29 -3.99
C LEU A 147 -15.85 1.05 -5.39
N ILE A 148 -15.33 0.03 -6.07
CA ILE A 148 -15.78 -0.40 -7.39
C ILE A 148 -16.75 -1.57 -7.17
N ASN A 149 -17.95 -1.49 -7.76
CA ASN A 149 -19.01 -2.50 -7.69
C ASN A 149 -19.66 -2.73 -6.31
N GLU A 150 -19.23 -2.03 -5.26
CA GLU A 150 -19.76 -2.19 -3.89
C GLU A 150 -19.97 -0.81 -3.23
N LYS A 151 -20.85 -0.75 -2.23
CA LYS A 151 -20.98 0.44 -1.37
C LYS A 151 -20.01 0.31 -0.20
N TYR A 152 -19.27 1.38 0.07
CA TYR A 152 -18.39 1.45 1.23
C TYR A 152 -19.19 1.34 2.53
N ASP A 153 -18.76 0.43 3.41
CA ASP A 153 -19.30 0.22 4.74
C ASP A 153 -18.16 -0.17 5.69
N TRP A 154 -17.80 0.74 6.58
CA TRP A 154 -16.70 0.53 7.52
C TRP A 154 -16.95 -0.65 8.47
N ILE A 155 -18.19 -0.88 8.89
CA ILE A 155 -18.52 -1.94 9.87
C ILE A 155 -18.11 -3.30 9.31
N LYS A 156 -18.32 -3.53 8.02
CA LYS A 156 -17.91 -4.77 7.36
C LYS A 156 -16.40 -4.91 7.23
N VAL A 157 -15.70 -3.81 6.94
CA VAL A 157 -14.22 -3.76 6.90
C VAL A 157 -13.66 -4.09 8.29
N GLU A 158 -14.17 -3.45 9.33
CA GLU A 158 -13.80 -3.71 10.72
C GLU A 158 -14.05 -5.18 11.12
N MET A 159 -15.24 -5.72 10.82
CA MET A 159 -15.56 -7.12 11.07
C MET A 159 -14.61 -8.06 10.33
N ARG A 160 -14.24 -7.73 9.08
CA ARG A 160 -13.27 -8.50 8.29
C ARG A 160 -11.91 -8.54 8.97
N LEU A 161 -11.40 -7.38 9.39
CA LEU A 161 -10.09 -7.24 10.03
C LEU A 161 -10.03 -7.99 11.37
N LYS A 162 -11.06 -7.86 12.20
CA LYS A 162 -11.17 -8.65 13.45
C LYS A 162 -11.19 -10.15 13.17
N THR A 163 -12.00 -10.58 12.19
CA THR A 163 -12.14 -12.00 11.83
C THR A 163 -10.84 -12.59 11.28
N MET A 164 -10.10 -11.86 10.45
CA MET A 164 -8.84 -12.36 9.90
C MET A 164 -7.75 -12.47 10.98
N VAL A 165 -7.72 -11.56 11.96
CA VAL A 165 -6.81 -11.68 13.11
C VAL A 165 -7.13 -12.92 13.96
N SER A 166 -8.41 -13.22 14.17
CA SER A 166 -8.82 -14.45 14.86
C SER A 166 -8.65 -15.73 14.02
N ASN A 167 -8.53 -15.62 12.70
CA ASN A 167 -8.42 -16.76 11.77
C ASN A 167 -7.28 -16.53 10.76
N PRO A 168 -6.02 -16.42 11.20
CA PRO A 168 -4.95 -15.86 10.37
C PRO A 168 -4.54 -16.75 9.19
N ASN A 169 -4.91 -18.03 9.20
CA ASN A 169 -4.69 -18.99 8.12
C ASN A 169 -5.82 -19.05 7.08
N LYS A 170 -6.90 -18.29 7.26
CA LYS A 170 -8.08 -18.32 6.38
C LYS A 170 -7.96 -17.33 5.24
N ILE A 171 -8.24 -17.79 4.02
CA ILE A 171 -8.56 -16.92 2.88
C ILE A 171 -10.07 -16.71 2.87
N PHE A 172 -10.49 -15.48 2.62
CA PHE A 172 -11.88 -15.07 2.73
C PHE A 172 -12.56 -14.92 1.36
N ASN A 173 -13.90 -14.95 1.35
CA ASN A 173 -14.67 -14.73 0.13
C ASN A 173 -15.04 -13.25 -0.04
N LYS A 174 -15.15 -12.82 -1.30
CA LYS A 174 -15.22 -11.43 -1.81
C LYS A 174 -16.18 -10.43 -1.13
N LYS A 175 -17.17 -10.86 -0.34
CA LYS A 175 -18.17 -9.92 0.21
C LYS A 175 -17.58 -9.12 1.37
N ILE A 176 -17.26 -7.85 1.13
CA ILE A 176 -16.93 -6.85 2.15
C ILE A 176 -18.00 -5.73 2.11
#